data_AF-A0A4R7QA46-F1
#
_entry.id   AF-A0A4R7QA46-F1
#
_cell.length_a   1.000
_cell.length_b   1.000
_cell.length_c   1.000
_cell.angle_alpha   90.00
_cell.angle_beta   90.00
_cell.angle_gamma   90.00
#
_symmetry.space_group_name_H-M   'P 1'
#
loop_
_entity.id
_entity.type
_entity.pdbx_description
1 polymer ?
#
loop_
_entity_poly.entity_id
_entity_poly.type
_entity_poly.pdbx_seq_one_letter_code
_entity_poly.pdbx_strand_id
1 'polypeptide(L)'
;MKYILSLIIAVLSFSATAQVKDMTTSLYDSYSKYKEPSLDKRRIKHDEIQPLINNLKSNPAYTVKQVGESIKGKSISLISVGSGDTSVFLWSQMHGDEPTATQAIFDIFNFLNSSDFKAEKEELLSKLTLHFIPMLNPDGAEVFTRRNALGIDINRDALMLQSPEGQILKRIRDSLDADFGFNLHDQSIYYNAERTPKPATISYLAPAYNYEKDINEVRGNAMKVIVFMNSIIQKYAPGQVGRYNDDFEPRAFGDNIQKWGTSAILIESGGYKNDVEKQEIRKLNFVSILSACYIIANGDYKNIPIEDYEKIPQNDRKLFDLKIERFTHKLLGKNYILDLGINHLEVQDKNNEGFYNVGSIVEKGDLSTFYGYDTVDATGYRLIEGKVYPELITSFKELQKMDLYKLLKSGYTYVRVADFTQKDKAVSLPINILDKDQKVPGFYVNIGNNPNFVLQKDGTVDYAVVNGFLINLKTKESNFKNAIFYGK
;
A
#
# COMPACT_ATOMS: atom_id res chain seq x y z
N MET A 1 -51.63 2.10 -20.86
CA MET A 1 -50.77 0.93 -20.56
C MET A 1 -49.29 1.17 -20.83
N LYS A 2 -48.87 1.68 -22.01
CA LYS A 2 -47.45 1.99 -22.30
C LYS A 2 -46.80 2.98 -21.32
N TYR A 3 -47.50 4.04 -20.92
CA TYR A 3 -46.96 5.04 -19.97
C TYR A 3 -46.82 4.54 -18.53
N ILE A 4 -47.64 3.57 -18.10
CA ILE A 4 -47.55 2.96 -16.77
C ILE A 4 -46.35 2.01 -16.71
N LEU A 5 -46.08 1.28 -17.79
CA LEU A 5 -44.91 0.39 -17.88
C LEU A 5 -43.59 1.19 -17.85
N SER A 6 -43.52 2.33 -18.55
CA SER A 6 -42.35 3.22 -18.52
C SER A 6 -42.12 3.88 -17.16
N LEU A 7 -43.19 4.24 -16.44
CA LEU A 7 -43.09 4.81 -15.09
C LEU A 7 -42.63 3.76 -14.06
N ILE A 8 -43.12 2.52 -14.17
CA ILE A 8 -42.72 1.41 -13.30
C ILE A 8 -41.25 1.02 -13.54
N ILE A 9 -40.79 0.98 -14.79
CA ILE A 9 -39.38 0.71 -15.13
C ILE A 9 -38.45 1.82 -14.58
N ALA A 10 -38.87 3.09 -14.68
CA ALA A 10 -38.12 4.21 -14.13
C ALA A 10 -38.04 4.17 -12.60
N VAL A 11 -39.15 3.88 -11.91
CA VAL A 11 -39.19 3.77 -10.44
C VAL A 11 -38.33 2.59 -9.93
N LEU A 12 -38.40 1.43 -10.59
CA LEU A 12 -37.58 0.26 -10.24
C LEU A 12 -36.07 0.52 -10.41
N SER A 13 -35.68 1.25 -11.45
CA SER A 13 -34.27 1.60 -11.72
C SER A 13 -33.72 2.62 -10.69
N PHE A 14 -34.55 3.56 -10.24
CA PHE A 14 -34.19 4.50 -9.16
C PHE A 14 -34.10 3.83 -7.79
N SER A 15 -34.96 2.85 -7.49
CA SER A 15 -34.91 2.10 -6.22
C SER A 15 -33.67 1.21 -6.10
N ALA A 16 -33.25 0.54 -7.19
CA ALA A 16 -32.04 -0.29 -7.19
C ALA A 16 -30.79 0.56 -6.92
N THR A 17 -30.62 1.67 -7.63
CA THR A 17 -29.46 2.57 -7.45
C THR A 17 -29.39 3.22 -6.07
N ALA A 18 -30.53 3.52 -5.44
CA ALA A 18 -30.58 4.00 -4.05
C ALA A 18 -30.18 2.91 -3.05
N GLN A 19 -30.69 1.69 -3.21
CA GLN A 19 -30.39 0.55 -2.32
C GLN A 19 -28.91 0.15 -2.36
N VAL A 20 -28.28 0.14 -3.54
CA VAL A 20 -26.83 -0.09 -3.70
C VAL A 20 -26.00 0.99 -2.97
N LYS A 21 -26.44 2.25 -3.09
CA LYS A 21 -25.75 3.40 -2.51
C LYS A 21 -25.83 3.40 -0.98
N ASP A 22 -26.94 2.94 -0.42
CA ASP A 22 -27.15 2.81 1.02
C ASP A 22 -26.37 1.63 1.61
N MET A 23 -26.29 0.50 0.89
CA MET A 23 -25.52 -0.67 1.33
C MET A 23 -24.01 -0.38 1.37
N THR A 24 -23.45 0.16 0.29
CA THR A 24 -22.00 0.46 0.23
C THR A 24 -21.55 1.48 1.27
N THR A 25 -22.42 2.45 1.60
CA THR A 25 -22.19 3.40 2.70
C THR A 25 -22.23 2.69 4.05
N SER A 26 -23.25 1.87 4.28
CA SER A 26 -23.39 1.12 5.52
C SER A 26 -22.22 0.14 5.74
N LEU A 27 -21.69 -0.48 4.69
CA LEU A 27 -20.49 -1.34 4.74
C LEU A 27 -19.26 -0.56 5.21
N TYR A 28 -19.03 0.64 4.65
CA TYR A 28 -17.90 1.47 5.05
C TYR A 28 -18.00 1.95 6.50
N ASP A 29 -19.19 2.37 6.92
CA ASP A 29 -19.42 2.93 8.26
C ASP A 29 -19.37 1.85 9.36
N SER A 30 -19.77 0.61 9.04
CA SER A 30 -19.78 -0.51 9.99
C SER A 30 -18.51 -1.36 9.99
N TYR A 31 -17.53 -1.07 9.12
CA TYR A 31 -16.28 -1.84 8.95
C TYR A 31 -15.58 -2.23 10.26
N SER A 32 -15.56 -1.34 11.26
CA SER A 32 -14.87 -1.59 12.54
C SER A 32 -15.38 -2.83 13.28
N LYS A 33 -16.61 -3.28 13.01
CA LYS A 33 -17.18 -4.52 13.56
C LYS A 33 -16.58 -5.79 12.96
N TYR A 34 -16.07 -5.71 11.73
CA TYR A 34 -15.61 -6.86 10.95
C TYR A 34 -14.08 -6.95 10.89
N LYS A 35 -13.38 -5.87 11.25
CA LYS A 35 -11.92 -5.83 11.28
C LYS A 35 -11.37 -6.96 12.17
N GLU A 36 -10.57 -7.86 11.59
CA GLU A 36 -9.82 -8.87 12.33
C GLU A 36 -8.72 -8.22 13.19
N PRO A 37 -8.83 -8.26 14.54
CA PRO A 37 -7.91 -7.57 15.43
C PRO A 37 -6.52 -8.23 15.51
N SER A 38 -6.38 -9.53 15.22
CA SER A 38 -5.08 -10.21 15.27
C SER A 38 -4.12 -9.85 14.14
N LEU A 39 -4.62 -9.22 13.07
CA LEU A 39 -3.84 -8.81 11.91
C LEU A 39 -3.64 -7.29 11.89
N ASP A 40 -3.09 -6.70 12.94
CA ASP A 40 -2.99 -5.22 13.09
C ASP A 40 -1.73 -4.60 12.45
N LYS A 41 -0.82 -5.44 11.96
CA LYS A 41 0.43 -5.06 11.28
C LYS A 41 0.46 -5.62 9.86
N ARG A 42 1.21 -4.97 8.98
CA ARG A 42 1.38 -5.43 7.59
C ARG A 42 2.36 -6.60 7.44
N ARG A 43 3.28 -6.84 8.39
CA ARG A 43 4.24 -7.98 8.31
C ARG A 43 3.61 -9.29 8.77
N ILE A 44 2.58 -9.75 8.06
CA ILE A 44 1.80 -10.94 8.40
C ILE A 44 2.53 -12.20 7.96
N LYS A 45 2.64 -13.16 8.87
CA LYS A 45 3.25 -14.47 8.68
C LYS A 45 2.19 -15.52 8.38
N HIS A 46 2.65 -16.61 7.77
CA HIS A 46 1.77 -17.72 7.41
C HIS A 46 1.11 -18.36 8.64
N ASP A 47 1.87 -18.47 9.75
CA ASP A 47 1.41 -19.09 10.99
C ASP A 47 0.32 -18.24 11.68
N GLU A 48 0.34 -16.92 11.51
CA GLU A 48 -0.64 -15.99 12.10
C GLU A 48 -2.04 -16.14 11.49
N ILE A 49 -2.12 -16.54 10.21
CA ILE A 49 -3.40 -16.75 9.53
C ILE A 49 -3.96 -18.18 9.68
N GLN A 50 -3.16 -19.16 10.13
CA GLN A 50 -3.62 -20.54 10.26
C GLN A 50 -4.78 -20.71 11.27
N PRO A 51 -4.78 -20.08 12.45
CA PRO A 51 -5.93 -20.14 13.37
C PRO A 51 -7.22 -19.63 12.72
N LEU A 52 -7.14 -18.54 11.94
CA LEU A 52 -8.29 -17.97 11.24
C LEU A 52 -8.82 -18.94 10.17
N ILE A 53 -7.94 -19.56 9.39
CA ILE A 53 -8.31 -20.58 8.39
C ILE A 53 -8.96 -21.82 9.06
N ASN A 54 -8.41 -22.27 10.19
CA ASN A 54 -8.93 -23.42 10.93
C ASN A 54 -10.34 -23.14 11.52
N ASN A 55 -10.59 -21.91 11.96
CA ASN A 55 -11.93 -21.49 12.38
C ASN A 55 -12.93 -21.58 11.22
N LEU A 56 -12.54 -21.12 10.03
CA LEU A 56 -13.39 -21.22 8.82
C LEU A 56 -13.63 -22.68 8.42
N LYS A 57 -12.63 -23.55 8.53
CA LYS A 57 -12.75 -24.98 8.25
C LYS A 57 -13.79 -25.69 9.14
N SER A 58 -14.01 -25.16 10.35
CA SER A 58 -15.00 -25.68 11.30
C SER A 58 -16.43 -25.19 11.02
N ASN A 59 -16.58 -24.20 10.12
CA ASN A 59 -17.87 -23.63 9.74
C ASN A 59 -18.40 -24.32 8.46
N PRO A 60 -19.58 -24.96 8.48
CA PRO A 60 -20.12 -25.71 7.34
C PRO A 60 -20.48 -24.83 6.13
N ALA A 61 -20.57 -23.51 6.29
CA ALA A 61 -20.76 -22.59 5.17
C ALA A 61 -19.53 -22.50 4.24
N TYR A 62 -18.36 -22.96 4.70
CA TYR A 62 -17.11 -22.85 3.96
C TYR A 62 -16.59 -24.22 3.53
N THR A 63 -15.99 -24.26 2.35
CA THR A 63 -15.12 -25.35 1.92
C THR A 63 -13.67 -24.87 1.97
N VAL A 64 -12.89 -25.40 2.91
CA VAL A 64 -11.46 -25.10 3.05
C VAL A 64 -10.63 -26.30 2.60
N LYS A 65 -9.81 -26.12 1.57
CA LYS A 65 -8.93 -27.16 1.01
C LYS A 65 -7.49 -26.66 0.96
N GLN A 66 -6.55 -27.46 1.47
CA GLN A 66 -5.14 -27.27 1.13
C GLN A 66 -4.96 -27.67 -0.34
N VAL A 67 -4.47 -26.74 -1.15
CA VAL A 67 -4.32 -26.91 -2.62
C VAL A 67 -2.87 -27.09 -3.05
N GLY A 68 -1.93 -27.00 -2.11
CA GLY A 68 -0.51 -27.27 -2.32
C GLY A 68 0.32 -26.73 -1.16
N GLU A 69 1.62 -26.64 -1.40
CA GLU A 69 2.62 -26.11 -0.47
C GLU A 69 3.60 -25.22 -1.23
N SER A 70 4.18 -24.24 -0.52
CA SER A 70 5.33 -23.46 -0.99
C SER A 70 6.60 -24.30 -1.05
N ILE A 71 7.68 -23.70 -1.55
CA ILE A 71 9.01 -24.32 -1.61
C ILE A 71 9.50 -24.78 -0.23
N LYS A 72 9.21 -24.02 0.84
CA LYS A 72 9.58 -24.38 2.22
C LYS A 72 8.51 -25.23 2.93
N GLY A 73 7.52 -25.77 2.21
CA GLY A 73 6.51 -26.68 2.77
C GLY A 73 5.38 -25.98 3.54
N LYS A 74 5.18 -24.67 3.37
CA LYS A 74 4.05 -23.95 3.99
C LYS A 74 2.78 -24.16 3.17
N SER A 75 1.69 -24.52 3.83
CA SER A 75 0.41 -24.84 3.18
C SER A 75 -0.19 -23.64 2.44
N ILE A 76 -0.76 -23.88 1.26
CA ILE A 76 -1.55 -22.90 0.53
C ILE A 76 -3.00 -23.40 0.50
N SER A 77 -3.93 -22.58 0.98
CA SER A 77 -5.34 -22.94 1.15
C SER A 77 -6.24 -22.19 0.17
N LEU A 78 -7.17 -22.92 -0.44
CA LEU A 78 -8.32 -22.38 -1.16
C LEU A 78 -9.54 -22.44 -0.23
N ILE A 79 -10.18 -21.30 -0.03
CA ILE A 79 -11.36 -21.14 0.83
C ILE A 79 -12.53 -20.74 -0.08
N SER A 80 -13.62 -21.49 -0.05
CA SER A 80 -14.80 -21.24 -0.90
C SER A 80 -16.07 -21.07 -0.08
N VAL A 81 -16.95 -20.16 -0.49
CA VAL A 81 -18.25 -19.88 0.17
C VAL A 81 -19.28 -19.44 -0.87
N GLY A 82 -20.56 -19.77 -0.64
CA GLY A 82 -21.65 -19.51 -1.57
C GLY A 82 -21.98 -20.72 -2.45
N SER A 83 -23.04 -20.58 -3.22
CA SER A 83 -23.60 -21.66 -4.05
C SER A 83 -24.12 -21.18 -5.40
N GLY A 84 -23.82 -19.94 -5.78
CA GLY A 84 -24.30 -19.38 -7.03
C GLY A 84 -23.41 -19.70 -8.22
N ASP A 85 -24.00 -19.60 -9.41
CA ASP A 85 -23.37 -20.03 -10.67
C ASP A 85 -22.22 -19.11 -11.13
N THR A 86 -22.19 -17.85 -10.68
CA THR A 86 -21.09 -16.93 -11.03
C THR A 86 -19.90 -17.16 -10.11
N SER A 87 -18.79 -17.63 -10.66
CA SER A 87 -17.57 -17.93 -9.93
C SER A 87 -16.64 -16.71 -9.87
N VAL A 88 -16.26 -16.32 -8.66
CA VAL A 88 -15.37 -15.17 -8.41
C VAL A 88 -14.13 -15.64 -7.66
N PHE A 89 -12.96 -15.49 -8.28
CA PHE A 89 -11.69 -15.94 -7.73
C PHE A 89 -10.82 -14.78 -7.27
N LEU A 90 -10.45 -14.76 -5.99
CA LEU A 90 -9.62 -13.75 -5.36
C LEU A 90 -8.32 -14.37 -4.87
N TRP A 91 -7.18 -13.82 -5.25
CA TRP A 91 -5.90 -14.25 -4.72
C TRP A 91 -5.09 -13.04 -4.25
N SER A 92 -4.38 -13.21 -3.14
CA SER A 92 -3.56 -12.15 -2.56
C SER A 92 -2.17 -12.66 -2.19
N GLN A 93 -1.27 -11.71 -1.98
CA GLN A 93 0.09 -11.91 -1.49
C GLN A 93 0.86 -12.94 -2.32
N MET A 94 0.73 -12.85 -3.65
CA MET A 94 1.65 -13.54 -4.57
C MET A 94 3.05 -12.93 -4.52
N HIS A 95 3.12 -11.65 -4.16
CA HIS A 95 4.32 -11.02 -3.62
C HIS A 95 4.22 -11.03 -2.09
N GLY A 96 5.25 -11.53 -1.41
CA GLY A 96 5.21 -11.74 0.03
C GLY A 96 5.15 -10.45 0.87
N ASP A 97 5.60 -9.33 0.31
CA ASP A 97 5.59 -7.99 0.90
C ASP A 97 4.31 -7.18 0.63
N GLU A 98 3.26 -7.81 0.09
CA GLU A 98 2.01 -7.15 -0.30
C GLU A 98 0.78 -7.73 0.46
N PRO A 99 0.68 -7.46 1.77
CA PRO A 99 -0.23 -8.11 2.73
C PRO A 99 -1.60 -7.44 2.87
N THR A 100 -1.81 -6.27 2.26
CA THR A 100 -2.94 -5.38 2.61
C THR A 100 -4.28 -6.04 2.33
N ALA A 101 -4.40 -6.68 1.17
CA ALA A 101 -5.62 -7.35 0.77
C ALA A 101 -5.81 -8.70 1.47
N THR A 102 -4.75 -9.40 1.90
CA THR A 102 -4.85 -10.57 2.77
C THR A 102 -5.60 -10.22 4.06
N GLN A 103 -5.28 -9.08 4.67
CA GLN A 103 -6.01 -8.59 5.85
C GLN A 103 -7.48 -8.33 5.53
N ALA A 104 -7.76 -7.65 4.41
CA ALA A 104 -9.12 -7.34 3.98
C ALA A 104 -9.95 -8.62 3.69
N ILE A 105 -9.32 -9.68 3.18
CA ILE A 105 -9.98 -10.99 2.98
C ILE A 105 -10.47 -11.56 4.32
N PHE A 106 -9.67 -11.47 5.39
CA PHE A 106 -10.13 -11.93 6.71
C PHE A 106 -11.24 -11.04 7.29
N ASP A 107 -11.24 -9.74 6.99
CA ASP A 107 -12.36 -8.87 7.35
C ASP A 107 -13.64 -9.23 6.59
N ILE A 108 -13.51 -9.60 5.31
CA ILE A 108 -14.61 -10.11 4.50
C ILE A 108 -15.18 -11.38 5.13
N PHE A 109 -14.35 -12.32 5.57
CA PHE A 109 -14.84 -13.52 6.27
C PHE A 109 -15.59 -13.17 7.56
N ASN A 110 -15.08 -12.24 8.35
CA ASN A 110 -15.75 -11.77 9.56
C ASN A 110 -17.10 -11.10 9.24
N PHE A 111 -17.16 -10.28 8.19
CA PHE A 111 -18.41 -9.72 7.68
C PHE A 111 -19.41 -10.81 7.26
N LEU A 112 -18.96 -11.79 6.48
CA LEU A 112 -19.78 -12.89 6.00
C LEU A 112 -20.35 -13.73 7.17
N ASN A 113 -19.56 -13.93 8.22
CA ASN A 113 -19.96 -14.68 9.42
C ASN A 113 -20.82 -13.89 10.43
N SER A 114 -20.88 -12.56 10.29
CA SER A 114 -21.68 -11.72 11.20
C SER A 114 -23.19 -11.93 11.03
N SER A 115 -23.99 -11.47 12.00
CA SER A 115 -25.46 -11.45 11.87
C SER A 115 -25.99 -10.28 11.02
N ASP A 116 -25.12 -9.31 10.69
CA ASP A 116 -25.49 -8.10 9.97
C ASP A 116 -25.71 -8.42 8.47
N PHE A 117 -26.52 -7.61 7.77
CA PHE A 117 -26.78 -7.72 6.32
C PHE A 117 -27.19 -9.14 5.86
N LYS A 118 -27.99 -9.84 6.66
CA LYS A 118 -28.33 -11.24 6.41
C LYS A 118 -28.96 -11.45 5.03
N ALA A 119 -29.96 -10.66 4.67
CA ALA A 119 -30.68 -10.81 3.41
C ALA A 119 -29.76 -10.51 2.21
N GLU A 120 -28.97 -9.45 2.30
CA GLU A 120 -28.03 -9.04 1.26
C GLU A 120 -26.93 -10.09 1.05
N LYS A 121 -26.41 -10.68 2.13
CA LYS A 121 -25.42 -11.77 2.05
C LYS A 121 -26.00 -13.06 1.51
N GLU A 122 -27.21 -13.44 1.92
CA GLU A 122 -27.91 -14.61 1.39
C GLU A 122 -28.16 -14.43 -0.12
N GLU A 123 -28.62 -13.26 -0.55
CA GLU A 123 -28.79 -12.94 -1.96
C GLU A 123 -27.45 -13.00 -2.71
N LEU A 124 -26.41 -12.34 -2.21
CA LEU A 124 -25.07 -12.34 -2.79
C LEU A 124 -24.53 -13.77 -2.98
N LEU A 125 -24.56 -14.58 -1.92
CA LEU A 125 -24.00 -15.94 -1.91
C LEU A 125 -24.88 -16.95 -2.65
N SER A 126 -26.15 -16.63 -2.92
CA SER A 126 -27.01 -17.43 -3.81
C SER A 126 -26.69 -17.24 -5.29
N LYS A 127 -26.08 -16.09 -5.66
CA LYS A 127 -25.71 -15.74 -7.04
C LYS A 127 -24.23 -15.95 -7.33
N LEU A 128 -23.39 -15.83 -6.30
CA LEU A 128 -21.95 -16.00 -6.41
C LEU A 128 -21.44 -17.23 -5.65
N THR A 129 -20.42 -17.86 -6.20
CA THR A 129 -19.48 -18.68 -5.43
C THR A 129 -18.14 -17.95 -5.36
N LEU A 130 -17.72 -17.59 -4.15
CA LEU A 130 -16.49 -16.84 -3.90
C LEU A 130 -15.37 -17.81 -3.52
N HIS A 131 -14.21 -17.67 -4.16
CA HIS A 131 -13.03 -18.49 -3.96
C HIS A 131 -11.83 -17.62 -3.57
N PHE A 132 -11.15 -17.93 -2.47
CA PHE A 132 -10.05 -17.13 -1.93
C PHE A 132 -8.78 -17.96 -1.79
N ILE A 133 -7.65 -17.44 -2.27
CA ILE A 133 -6.30 -17.79 -1.80
C ILE A 133 -5.78 -16.59 -1.01
N PRO A 134 -5.88 -16.59 0.33
CA PRO A 134 -5.49 -15.42 1.13
C PRO A 134 -3.98 -15.11 1.08
N MET A 135 -3.14 -16.12 0.91
CA MET A 135 -1.68 -15.97 0.87
C MET A 135 -1.10 -17.00 -0.09
N LEU A 136 -0.69 -16.55 -1.28
CA LEU A 136 -0.11 -17.44 -2.30
C LEU A 136 1.39 -17.69 -2.10
N ASN A 137 2.14 -16.68 -1.62
CA ASN A 137 3.59 -16.75 -1.40
C ASN A 137 3.93 -16.67 0.09
N PRO A 138 3.65 -17.73 0.89
CA PRO A 138 3.95 -17.71 2.31
C PRO A 138 5.46 -17.61 2.60
N ASP A 139 6.32 -18.14 1.72
CA ASP A 139 7.77 -18.08 1.90
C ASP A 139 8.32 -16.64 1.79
N GLY A 140 7.77 -15.85 0.86
CA GLY A 140 8.08 -14.44 0.76
C GLY A 140 7.51 -13.63 1.92
N ALA A 141 6.32 -13.99 2.41
CA ALA A 141 5.67 -13.34 3.56
C ALA A 141 6.51 -13.44 4.85
N GLU A 142 7.12 -14.62 5.09
CA GLU A 142 7.99 -14.85 6.25
C GLU A 142 9.15 -13.85 6.35
N VAL A 143 9.64 -13.37 5.21
CA VAL A 143 10.76 -12.43 5.15
C VAL A 143 10.38 -11.10 4.50
N PHE A 144 9.08 -10.80 4.38
CA PHE A 144 8.55 -9.57 3.79
C PHE A 144 9.25 -9.18 2.48
N THR A 145 9.25 -10.11 1.51
CA THR A 145 9.86 -9.88 0.20
C THR A 145 8.94 -10.24 -0.95
N ARG A 146 9.06 -9.51 -2.05
CA ARG A 146 8.32 -9.72 -3.28
C ARG A 146 8.43 -11.13 -3.86
N ARG A 147 9.61 -11.73 -3.79
CA ARG A 147 9.93 -13.01 -4.48
C ARG A 147 9.68 -14.21 -3.57
N ASN A 148 9.49 -15.40 -4.15
CA ASN A 148 9.40 -16.64 -3.36
C ASN A 148 10.79 -17.11 -2.90
N ALA A 149 10.88 -18.28 -2.26
CA ALA A 149 12.16 -18.80 -1.76
C ALA A 149 13.22 -19.09 -2.84
N LEU A 150 12.82 -19.27 -4.11
CA LEU A 150 13.75 -19.40 -5.25
C LEU A 150 14.24 -18.04 -5.78
N GLY A 151 13.74 -16.93 -5.23
CA GLY A 151 13.97 -15.61 -5.79
C GLY A 151 13.21 -15.40 -7.10
N ILE A 152 12.12 -16.13 -7.36
CA ILE A 152 11.25 -15.91 -8.53
C ILE A 152 10.17 -14.91 -8.15
N ASP A 153 9.92 -13.95 -9.05
CA ASP A 153 8.69 -13.15 -9.02
C ASP A 153 7.59 -14.02 -9.62
N ILE A 154 6.67 -14.52 -8.78
CA ILE A 154 5.58 -15.41 -9.21
C ILE A 154 4.74 -14.72 -10.29
N ASN A 155 4.56 -13.39 -10.21
CA ASN A 155 3.85 -12.61 -11.22
C ASN A 155 4.70 -12.33 -12.48
N ARG A 156 5.78 -13.09 -12.70
CA ARG A 156 6.56 -13.14 -13.95
C ARG A 156 6.79 -14.58 -14.41
N ASP A 157 6.00 -15.52 -13.90
CA ASP A 157 6.17 -16.95 -14.11
C ASP A 157 4.94 -17.64 -14.75
N ALA A 158 3.99 -16.88 -15.29
CA ALA A 158 2.73 -17.43 -15.82
C ALA A 158 2.89 -18.29 -17.09
N LEU A 159 4.00 -18.16 -17.82
CA LEU A 159 4.27 -18.93 -19.04
C LEU A 159 4.99 -20.25 -18.78
N MET A 160 6.00 -20.23 -17.91
CA MET A 160 6.86 -21.40 -17.64
C MET A 160 6.45 -22.15 -16.38
N LEU A 161 5.76 -21.51 -15.44
CA LEU A 161 5.23 -22.11 -14.21
C LEU A 161 6.34 -22.87 -13.43
N GLN A 162 7.47 -22.22 -13.20
CA GLN A 162 8.61 -22.80 -12.49
C GLN A 162 8.41 -22.88 -10.98
N SER A 163 7.66 -21.94 -10.41
CA SER A 163 7.33 -21.88 -8.99
C SER A 163 6.16 -22.83 -8.66
N PRO A 164 6.22 -23.60 -7.55
CA PRO A 164 5.08 -24.40 -7.12
C PRO A 164 3.86 -23.50 -6.84
N GLU A 165 4.08 -22.29 -6.32
CA GLU A 165 3.02 -21.30 -6.10
C GLU A 165 2.34 -20.90 -7.42
N GLY A 166 3.11 -20.63 -8.48
CA GLY A 166 2.57 -20.33 -9.82
C GLY A 166 1.81 -21.51 -10.43
N GLN A 167 2.31 -22.74 -10.27
CA GLN A 167 1.62 -23.95 -10.72
C GLN A 167 0.29 -24.16 -9.98
N ILE A 168 0.26 -23.91 -8.67
CA ILE A 168 -0.96 -23.96 -7.86
C ILE A 168 -1.97 -22.94 -8.39
N LEU A 169 -1.57 -21.69 -8.57
CA LEU A 169 -2.46 -20.63 -9.07
C LEU A 169 -3.04 -20.98 -10.44
N LYS A 170 -2.21 -21.47 -11.37
CA LYS A 170 -2.68 -21.90 -12.70
C LYS A 170 -3.69 -23.04 -12.61
N ARG A 171 -3.38 -24.09 -11.86
CA ARG A 171 -4.26 -25.26 -11.69
C ARG A 171 -5.60 -24.86 -11.08
N ILE A 172 -5.60 -24.00 -10.06
CA ILE A 172 -6.83 -23.53 -9.44
C ILE A 172 -7.65 -22.69 -10.42
N ARG A 173 -7.04 -21.73 -11.10
CA ARG A 173 -7.72 -20.96 -12.15
C ARG A 173 -8.38 -21.88 -13.19
N ASP A 174 -7.66 -22.89 -13.67
CA ASP A 174 -8.18 -23.82 -14.68
C ASP A 174 -9.32 -24.69 -14.14
N SER A 175 -9.28 -25.05 -12.87
CA SER A 175 -10.32 -25.86 -12.24
C SER A 175 -11.60 -25.08 -11.94
N LEU A 176 -11.48 -23.78 -11.66
CA LEU A 176 -12.61 -22.93 -11.29
C LEU A 176 -13.32 -22.34 -12.51
N ASP A 177 -12.58 -22.13 -13.61
CA ASP A 177 -13.04 -21.40 -14.80
C ASP A 177 -13.83 -20.13 -14.44
N ALA A 178 -13.25 -19.34 -13.53
CA ALA A 178 -13.97 -18.24 -12.89
C ALA A 178 -14.35 -17.13 -13.87
N ASP A 179 -15.57 -16.59 -13.72
CA ASP A 179 -16.10 -15.47 -14.51
C ASP A 179 -15.33 -14.17 -14.21
N PHE A 180 -15.00 -13.96 -12.94
CA PHE A 180 -14.28 -12.78 -12.43
C PHE A 180 -13.08 -13.18 -11.58
N GLY A 181 -12.02 -12.39 -11.67
CA GLY A 181 -10.78 -12.60 -10.92
C GLY A 181 -10.33 -11.30 -10.24
N PHE A 182 -9.92 -11.36 -8.98
CA PHE A 182 -9.28 -10.25 -8.29
C PHE A 182 -7.83 -10.56 -8.02
N ASN A 183 -6.96 -9.83 -8.73
CA ASN A 183 -5.52 -9.82 -8.49
C ASN A 183 -5.21 -8.77 -7.43
N LEU A 184 -4.85 -9.19 -6.22
CA LEU A 184 -4.77 -8.29 -5.07
C LEU A 184 -3.30 -8.03 -4.68
N HIS A 185 -2.85 -6.80 -4.87
CA HIS A 185 -1.47 -6.37 -4.74
C HIS A 185 -1.32 -5.09 -3.89
N ASP A 186 -0.06 -4.77 -3.60
CA ASP A 186 0.36 -3.48 -3.06
C ASP A 186 1.31 -2.77 -4.04
N GLN A 187 1.24 -1.45 -4.06
CA GLN A 187 2.18 -0.61 -4.81
C GLN A 187 2.99 0.31 -3.89
N SER A 188 4.05 0.89 -4.46
CA SER A 188 4.87 1.90 -3.79
C SER A 188 4.02 3.09 -3.31
N ILE A 189 4.25 3.56 -2.08
CA ILE A 189 3.57 4.74 -1.52
C ILE A 189 3.88 6.04 -2.27
N TYR A 190 4.89 6.04 -3.14
CA TYR A 190 5.32 7.19 -3.94
C TYR A 190 4.52 7.42 -5.23
N TYR A 191 3.47 6.62 -5.47
CA TYR A 191 2.53 6.88 -6.55
C TYR A 191 1.46 7.89 -6.12
N ASN A 192 1.11 8.81 -7.01
CA ASN A 192 0.02 9.77 -6.89
C ASN A 192 -0.97 9.61 -8.06
N ALA A 193 -2.22 10.04 -7.86
CA ALA A 193 -3.12 10.24 -8.98
C ALA A 193 -2.57 11.37 -9.87
N GLU A 194 -2.47 11.13 -11.18
CA GLU A 194 -1.80 12.01 -12.13
C GLU A 194 -2.20 13.48 -11.96
N ARG A 195 -1.21 14.39 -11.98
CA ARG A 195 -1.36 15.86 -11.82
C ARG A 195 -1.98 16.31 -10.49
N THR A 196 -2.02 15.44 -9.48
CA THR A 196 -2.47 15.82 -8.14
C THR A 196 -1.42 15.45 -7.08
N PRO A 197 -1.37 16.16 -5.94
CA PRO A 197 -0.53 15.77 -4.80
C PRO A 197 -1.10 14.59 -4.01
N LYS A 198 -2.23 14.02 -4.43
CA LYS A 198 -2.94 12.99 -3.68
C LYS A 198 -2.33 11.63 -3.98
N PRO A 199 -1.98 10.83 -2.96
CA PRO A 199 -1.44 9.50 -3.20
C PRO A 199 -2.46 8.65 -3.97
N ALA A 200 -1.96 7.77 -4.82
CA ALA A 200 -2.77 6.72 -5.43
C ALA A 200 -2.99 5.63 -4.37
N THR A 201 -3.89 5.90 -3.43
CA THR A 201 -4.19 5.01 -2.30
C THR A 201 -4.70 3.65 -2.78
N ILE A 202 -5.58 3.68 -3.78
CA ILE A 202 -6.03 2.48 -4.50
C ILE A 202 -5.80 2.74 -5.98
N SER A 203 -5.21 1.79 -6.68
CA SER A 203 -5.22 1.80 -8.14
C SER A 203 -5.89 0.56 -8.71
N TYR A 204 -6.56 0.75 -9.84
CA TYR A 204 -7.23 -0.33 -10.54
C TYR A 204 -6.65 -0.56 -11.92
N LEU A 205 -6.74 -1.80 -12.40
CA LEU A 205 -6.45 -2.13 -13.79
C LEU A 205 -7.32 -3.32 -14.24
N ALA A 206 -7.89 -3.20 -15.43
CA ALA A 206 -8.35 -4.34 -16.21
C ALA A 206 -7.17 -4.73 -17.13
N PRO A 207 -6.42 -5.81 -16.83
CA PRO A 207 -5.18 -6.13 -17.52
C PRO A 207 -5.38 -6.22 -19.03
N ALA A 208 -4.35 -5.89 -19.80
CA ALA A 208 -4.34 -6.20 -21.22
C ALA A 208 -4.19 -7.71 -21.43
N TYR A 209 -4.70 -8.23 -22.54
CA TYR A 209 -4.51 -9.64 -22.93
C TYR A 209 -3.66 -9.80 -24.20
N ASN A 210 -3.26 -8.68 -24.82
CA ASN A 210 -2.39 -8.59 -25.97
C ASN A 210 -1.68 -7.22 -26.03
N TYR A 211 -0.70 -7.08 -26.92
CA TYR A 211 0.11 -5.87 -27.08
C TYR A 211 -0.69 -4.67 -27.58
N GLU A 212 -1.72 -4.93 -28.38
CA GLU A 212 -2.62 -3.94 -28.96
C GLU A 212 -3.56 -3.32 -27.91
N LYS A 213 -3.64 -3.93 -26.72
CA LYS A 213 -4.54 -3.54 -25.63
C LYS A 213 -5.99 -3.52 -26.11
N ASP A 214 -6.39 -4.54 -26.86
CA ASP A 214 -7.76 -4.68 -27.32
C ASP A 214 -8.73 -4.84 -26.15
N ILE A 215 -10.00 -4.52 -26.40
CA ILE A 215 -11.09 -4.65 -25.43
C ILE A 215 -12.08 -5.67 -25.97
N ASN A 216 -12.04 -6.88 -25.42
CA ASN A 216 -13.09 -7.88 -25.62
C ASN A 216 -14.12 -7.81 -24.49
N GLU A 217 -15.14 -8.67 -24.53
CA GLU A 217 -16.19 -8.71 -23.49
C GLU A 217 -15.60 -8.95 -22.09
N VAL A 218 -14.65 -9.87 -21.95
CA VAL A 218 -14.02 -10.24 -20.68
C VAL A 218 -13.30 -9.04 -20.05
N ARG A 219 -12.48 -8.32 -20.82
CA ARG A 219 -11.77 -7.13 -20.32
C ARG A 219 -12.73 -5.97 -20.09
N GLY A 220 -13.72 -5.81 -20.96
CA GLY A 220 -14.74 -4.78 -20.82
C GLY A 220 -15.60 -4.96 -19.56
N ASN A 221 -15.90 -6.19 -19.17
CA ASN A 221 -16.61 -6.49 -17.92
C ASN A 221 -15.79 -6.05 -16.71
N ALA A 222 -14.49 -6.37 -16.67
CA ALA A 222 -13.59 -5.90 -15.62
C ALA A 222 -13.52 -4.37 -15.56
N MET A 223 -13.40 -3.68 -16.70
CA MET A 223 -13.40 -2.21 -16.77
C MET A 223 -14.67 -1.60 -16.18
N LYS A 224 -15.85 -2.15 -16.50
CA LYS A 224 -17.14 -1.67 -16.00
C LYS A 224 -17.28 -1.85 -14.48
N VAL A 225 -16.83 -2.99 -13.95
CA VAL A 225 -16.79 -3.22 -12.50
C VAL A 225 -15.84 -2.23 -11.83
N ILE A 226 -14.67 -1.95 -12.41
CA ILE A 226 -13.72 -0.95 -11.90
C ILE A 226 -14.33 0.46 -11.86
N VAL A 227 -15.09 0.87 -12.88
CA VAL A 227 -15.78 2.17 -12.88
C VAL A 227 -16.71 2.28 -11.67
N PHE A 228 -17.47 1.23 -11.38
CA PHE A 228 -18.30 1.19 -10.18
C PHE A 228 -17.48 1.29 -8.90
N MET A 229 -16.43 0.48 -8.76
CA MET A 229 -15.55 0.48 -7.59
C MET A 229 -14.94 1.87 -7.35
N ASN A 230 -14.44 2.52 -8.41
CA ASN A 230 -13.96 3.90 -8.36
C ASN A 230 -15.04 4.85 -7.85
N SER A 231 -16.28 4.77 -8.37
CA SER A 231 -17.38 5.64 -7.90
C SER A 231 -17.67 5.50 -6.40
N ILE A 232 -17.46 4.31 -5.83
CA ILE A 232 -17.60 4.06 -4.39
C ILE A 232 -16.41 4.63 -3.64
N ILE A 233 -15.18 4.29 -4.03
CA ILE A 233 -13.98 4.72 -3.30
C ILE A 233 -13.78 6.23 -3.35
N GLN A 234 -14.21 6.92 -4.41
CA GLN A 234 -14.15 8.39 -4.48
C GLN A 234 -14.95 9.09 -3.37
N LYS A 235 -15.93 8.42 -2.74
CA LYS A 235 -16.66 8.97 -1.58
C LYS A 235 -15.81 9.03 -0.31
N TYR A 236 -14.82 8.14 -0.19
CA TYR A 236 -14.03 7.94 1.04
C TYR A 236 -12.57 8.39 0.86
N ALA A 237 -12.04 8.25 -0.35
CA ALA A 237 -10.68 8.62 -0.73
C ALA A 237 -10.72 9.50 -2.00
N PRO A 238 -11.37 10.69 -1.94
CA PRO A 238 -11.61 11.53 -3.12
C PRO A 238 -10.29 11.97 -3.78
N GLY A 239 -10.14 11.67 -5.06
CA GLY A 239 -8.95 11.95 -5.86
C GLY A 239 -7.72 11.10 -5.51
N GLN A 240 -7.89 10.02 -4.76
CA GLN A 240 -6.82 9.07 -4.39
C GLN A 240 -6.96 7.71 -5.09
N VAL A 241 -7.78 7.66 -6.16
CA VAL A 241 -7.91 6.49 -7.03
C VAL A 241 -7.16 6.75 -8.32
N GLY A 242 -6.33 5.80 -8.75
CA GLY A 242 -5.64 5.86 -10.04
C GLY A 242 -5.85 4.62 -10.91
N ARG A 243 -5.46 4.71 -12.17
CA ARG A 243 -5.38 3.59 -13.12
C ARG A 243 -3.92 3.15 -13.23
N TYR A 244 -3.66 1.88 -12.96
CA TYR A 244 -2.32 1.31 -13.11
C TYR A 244 -1.95 1.17 -14.60
N ASN A 245 -0.66 1.15 -14.92
CA ASN A 245 -0.21 0.99 -16.30
C ASN A 245 -0.73 -0.35 -16.89
N ASP A 246 -1.31 -0.29 -18.08
CA ASP A 246 -1.91 -1.41 -18.81
C ASP A 246 -1.01 -1.98 -19.92
N ASP A 247 0.29 -1.70 -19.89
CA ASP A 247 1.28 -2.36 -20.76
C ASP A 247 1.24 -3.87 -20.57
N PHE A 248 1.07 -4.58 -21.69
CA PHE A 248 0.97 -6.03 -21.68
C PHE A 248 2.30 -6.68 -21.29
N GLU A 249 2.30 -7.41 -20.17
CA GLU A 249 3.40 -8.25 -19.70
C GLU A 249 2.99 -9.72 -19.86
N PRO A 250 3.45 -10.40 -20.94
CA PRO A 250 3.00 -11.75 -21.26
C PRO A 250 3.37 -12.80 -20.22
N ARG A 251 4.24 -12.48 -19.25
CA ARG A 251 4.59 -13.38 -18.15
C ARG A 251 3.80 -13.15 -16.86
N ALA A 252 2.99 -12.09 -16.80
CA ALA A 252 2.19 -11.77 -15.63
C ALA A 252 0.95 -12.66 -15.52
N PHE A 253 0.59 -13.04 -14.30
CA PHE A 253 -0.62 -13.83 -14.07
C PHE A 253 -1.89 -13.03 -14.33
N GLY A 254 -1.93 -11.73 -13.98
CA GLY A 254 -3.09 -10.88 -14.27
C GLY A 254 -3.47 -10.88 -15.75
N ASP A 255 -2.51 -10.56 -16.61
CA ASP A 255 -2.66 -10.52 -18.07
C ASP A 255 -3.02 -11.89 -18.65
N ASN A 256 -2.41 -12.96 -18.15
CA ASN A 256 -2.71 -14.31 -18.63
C ASN A 256 -4.09 -14.80 -18.16
N ILE A 257 -4.51 -14.50 -16.92
CA ILE A 257 -5.85 -14.85 -16.42
C ILE A 257 -6.92 -14.11 -17.23
N GLN A 258 -6.67 -12.84 -17.55
CA GLN A 258 -7.50 -12.07 -18.48
C GLN A 258 -7.56 -12.73 -19.86
N LYS A 259 -6.41 -13.13 -20.41
CA LYS A 259 -6.29 -13.82 -21.70
C LYS A 259 -6.96 -15.18 -21.72
N TRP A 260 -6.95 -15.90 -20.59
CA TRP A 260 -7.56 -17.21 -20.45
C TRP A 260 -9.08 -17.15 -20.25
N GLY A 261 -9.68 -15.95 -20.20
CA GLY A 261 -11.13 -15.77 -20.26
C GLY A 261 -11.79 -15.34 -18.95
N THR A 262 -11.02 -15.06 -17.90
CA THR A 262 -11.55 -14.53 -16.63
C THR A 262 -11.50 -13.01 -16.65
N SER A 263 -12.57 -12.33 -16.22
CA SER A 263 -12.61 -10.86 -16.11
C SER A 263 -11.75 -10.42 -14.92
N ALA A 264 -10.45 -10.21 -15.19
CA ALA A 264 -9.45 -9.94 -14.16
C ALA A 264 -9.43 -8.46 -13.78
N ILE A 265 -9.46 -8.19 -12.47
CA ILE A 265 -9.43 -6.87 -11.88
C ILE A 265 -8.22 -6.83 -10.94
N LEU A 266 -7.25 -5.99 -11.26
CA LEU A 266 -6.14 -5.67 -10.37
C LEU A 266 -6.58 -4.60 -9.37
N ILE A 267 -6.28 -4.81 -8.09
CA ILE A 267 -6.32 -3.77 -7.06
C ILE A 267 -4.91 -3.62 -6.49
N GLU A 268 -4.37 -2.41 -6.56
CA GLU A 268 -3.05 -2.03 -6.05
C GLU A 268 -3.19 -1.12 -4.83
N SER A 269 -2.70 -1.57 -3.68
CA SER A 269 -2.77 -0.86 -2.40
C SER A 269 -1.54 0.04 -2.21
N GLY A 270 -1.69 1.35 -2.44
CA GLY A 270 -0.60 2.32 -2.42
C GLY A 270 -0.31 2.91 -1.04
N GLY A 271 -0.28 4.24 -0.98
CA GLY A 271 -0.03 4.99 0.25
C GLY A 271 -1.25 5.80 0.71
N TYR A 272 -1.31 6.05 2.01
CA TYR A 272 -2.26 6.95 2.64
C TYR A 272 -1.54 7.66 3.79
N LYS A 273 -1.76 8.97 3.92
CA LYS A 273 -1.00 9.79 4.88
C LYS A 273 -1.22 9.26 6.30
N ASN A 274 -0.11 9.03 7.02
CA ASN A 274 -0.08 8.51 8.40
C ASN A 274 -0.61 7.07 8.57
N ASP A 275 -0.70 6.27 7.51
CA ASP A 275 -1.21 4.89 7.56
C ASP A 275 -0.13 3.85 7.26
N VAL A 276 0.92 3.80 8.09
CA VAL A 276 2.09 2.94 7.89
C VAL A 276 1.73 1.46 7.82
N GLU A 277 0.79 1.02 8.66
CA GLU A 277 0.31 -0.37 8.69
C GLU A 277 -0.84 -0.64 7.72
N LYS A 278 -1.15 0.33 6.83
CA LYS A 278 -2.16 0.23 5.76
C LYS A 278 -3.56 -0.13 6.26
N GLN A 279 -3.97 0.33 7.43
CA GLN A 279 -5.23 -0.01 8.06
C GLN A 279 -6.43 0.71 7.43
N GLU A 280 -6.24 1.94 6.94
CA GLU A 280 -7.24 2.64 6.13
C GLU A 280 -7.31 2.02 4.74
N ILE A 281 -6.16 1.68 4.13
CA ILE A 281 -6.13 1.04 2.81
C ILE A 281 -6.75 -0.36 2.83
N ARG A 282 -6.56 -1.11 3.93
CA ARG A 282 -7.26 -2.39 4.21
C ARG A 282 -8.77 -2.21 4.22
N LYS A 283 -9.28 -1.17 4.88
CA LYS A 283 -10.71 -0.81 4.87
C LYS A 283 -11.21 -0.51 3.46
N LEU A 284 -10.44 0.25 2.68
CA LEU A 284 -10.80 0.56 1.30
C LEU A 284 -10.82 -0.69 0.41
N ASN A 285 -9.89 -1.63 0.60
CA ASN A 285 -9.94 -2.94 -0.06
C ASN A 285 -11.21 -3.72 0.31
N PHE A 286 -11.54 -3.81 1.61
CA PHE A 286 -12.76 -4.47 2.09
C PHE A 286 -14.01 -3.91 1.39
N VAL A 287 -14.18 -2.59 1.39
CA VAL A 287 -15.33 -1.93 0.75
C VAL A 287 -15.30 -2.10 -0.76
N SER A 288 -14.14 -1.96 -1.38
CA SER A 288 -13.98 -2.09 -2.83
C SER A 288 -14.36 -3.47 -3.33
N ILE A 289 -13.86 -4.53 -2.67
CA ILE A 289 -14.10 -5.92 -3.06
C ILE A 289 -15.57 -6.28 -2.86
N LEU A 290 -16.17 -5.98 -1.70
CA LEU A 290 -17.58 -6.28 -1.45
C LEU A 290 -18.52 -5.52 -2.38
N SER A 291 -18.20 -4.26 -2.70
CA SER A 291 -18.97 -3.48 -3.69
C SER A 291 -18.90 -4.11 -5.08
N ALA A 292 -17.72 -4.61 -5.47
CA ALA A 292 -17.54 -5.31 -6.73
C ALA A 292 -18.34 -6.62 -6.78
N CYS A 293 -18.27 -7.44 -5.72
CA CYS A 293 -19.09 -8.65 -5.61
C CYS A 293 -20.59 -8.33 -5.72
N TYR A 294 -21.05 -7.28 -5.05
CA TYR A 294 -22.46 -6.89 -5.10
C TYR A 294 -22.92 -6.54 -6.52
N ILE A 295 -22.16 -5.71 -7.24
CA ILE A 295 -22.55 -5.33 -8.60
C ILE A 295 -22.43 -6.49 -9.61
N ILE A 296 -21.46 -7.40 -9.39
CA ILE A 296 -21.32 -8.63 -10.17
C ILE A 296 -22.54 -9.53 -9.95
N ALA A 297 -22.94 -9.75 -8.69
CA ALA A 297 -24.09 -10.59 -8.33
C ALA A 297 -25.38 -10.10 -9.00
N ASN A 298 -25.58 -8.79 -9.07
CA ASN A 298 -26.79 -8.22 -9.69
C ASN A 298 -26.69 -8.10 -11.22
N GLY A 299 -25.49 -8.21 -11.80
CA GLY A 299 -25.25 -8.01 -13.22
C GLY A 299 -25.37 -6.55 -13.67
N ASP A 300 -25.55 -5.61 -12.74
CA ASP A 300 -25.79 -4.19 -13.04
C ASP A 300 -24.57 -3.50 -13.68
N TYR A 301 -23.37 -4.06 -13.53
CA TYR A 301 -22.17 -3.56 -14.18
C TYR A 301 -22.32 -3.51 -15.70
N LYS A 302 -23.19 -4.35 -16.29
CA LYS A 302 -23.45 -4.38 -17.74
C LYS A 302 -23.96 -3.05 -18.27
N ASN A 303 -24.65 -2.28 -17.43
CA ASN A 303 -25.24 -0.98 -17.75
C ASN A 303 -24.25 0.18 -17.63
N ILE A 304 -23.03 -0.07 -17.14
CA ILE A 304 -22.02 0.98 -16.96
C ILE A 304 -21.33 1.29 -18.29
N PRO A 305 -21.23 2.58 -18.68
CA PRO A 305 -20.47 2.99 -19.86
C PRO A 305 -18.99 2.66 -19.69
N ILE A 306 -18.41 1.96 -20.66
CA ILE A 306 -17.01 1.52 -20.58
C ILE A 306 -16.03 2.69 -20.69
N GLU A 307 -16.41 3.74 -21.40
CA GLU A 307 -15.64 4.99 -21.58
C GLU A 307 -15.38 5.73 -20.26
N ASP A 308 -16.17 5.46 -19.21
CA ASP A 308 -15.94 6.02 -17.88
C ASP A 308 -14.66 5.47 -17.24
N TYR A 309 -14.14 4.34 -17.71
CA TYR A 309 -12.88 3.76 -17.26
C TYR A 309 -11.70 4.69 -17.53
N GLU A 310 -11.68 5.34 -18.70
CA GLU A 310 -10.62 6.27 -19.10
C GLU A 310 -10.69 7.62 -18.38
N LYS A 311 -11.79 7.88 -17.65
CA LYS A 311 -11.91 9.07 -16.79
C LYS A 311 -11.16 8.91 -15.47
N ILE A 312 -10.78 7.69 -15.11
CA ILE A 312 -9.94 7.43 -13.94
C ILE A 312 -8.52 7.88 -14.29
N PRO A 313 -7.92 8.82 -13.53
CA PRO A 313 -6.58 9.33 -13.84
C PRO A 313 -5.55 8.21 -13.74
N GLN A 314 -4.51 8.24 -14.57
CA GLN A 314 -3.41 7.29 -14.44
C GLN A 314 -2.62 7.52 -13.14
N ASN A 315 -1.83 6.53 -12.75
CA ASN A 315 -0.81 6.72 -11.72
C ASN A 315 0.38 7.55 -12.28
N ASP A 316 0.91 8.43 -11.45
CA ASP A 316 2.20 9.10 -11.65
C ASP A 316 3.11 8.82 -10.44
N ARG A 317 4.43 8.94 -10.58
CA ARG A 317 5.37 8.63 -9.50
C ARG A 317 6.14 9.87 -9.07
N LYS A 318 5.43 10.82 -8.47
CA LYS A 318 5.96 12.15 -8.11
C LYS A 318 5.78 12.53 -6.65
N LEU A 319 5.51 11.56 -5.77
CA LEU A 319 5.46 11.79 -4.32
C LEU A 319 6.78 11.47 -3.62
N PHE A 320 7.15 12.33 -2.70
CA PHE A 320 8.22 12.13 -1.72
C PHE A 320 7.65 12.03 -0.30
N ASP A 321 8.39 11.42 0.63
CA ASP A 321 8.01 11.50 2.05
C ASP A 321 8.09 12.96 2.55
N LEU A 322 9.18 13.65 2.20
CA LEU A 322 9.38 15.07 2.50
C LEU A 322 9.86 15.82 1.26
N LYS A 323 9.17 16.90 0.92
CA LYS A 323 9.59 17.89 -0.07
C LYS A 323 9.98 19.20 0.63
N ILE A 324 11.17 19.72 0.34
CA ILE A 324 11.62 21.03 0.81
C ILE A 324 11.76 21.94 -0.39
N GLU A 325 11.05 23.05 -0.41
CA GLU A 325 11.00 23.96 -1.55
C GLU A 325 11.85 25.21 -1.33
N ARG A 326 12.53 25.67 -2.37
CA ARG A 326 13.13 27.02 -2.47
C ARG A 326 14.11 27.39 -1.35
N PHE A 327 14.87 26.43 -0.83
CA PHE A 327 15.95 26.75 0.11
C PHE A 327 17.17 27.31 -0.63
N THR A 328 17.92 28.17 0.05
CA THR A 328 19.20 28.68 -0.46
C THR A 328 20.33 27.70 -0.15
N HIS A 329 21.01 27.23 -1.20
CA HIS A 329 22.24 26.43 -1.12
C HIS A 329 23.44 27.29 -1.55
N LYS A 330 24.46 27.38 -0.70
CA LYS A 330 25.71 28.09 -1.03
C LYS A 330 26.75 27.12 -1.54
N LEU A 331 27.21 27.31 -2.77
CA LEU A 331 28.25 26.49 -3.39
C LEU A 331 29.27 27.40 -4.09
N LEU A 332 30.55 27.23 -3.75
CA LEU A 332 31.67 28.01 -4.32
C LEU A 332 31.43 29.53 -4.27
N GLY A 333 30.92 30.02 -3.14
CA GLY A 333 30.67 31.46 -2.93
C GLY A 333 29.40 32.01 -3.58
N LYS A 334 28.68 31.22 -4.39
CA LYS A 334 27.41 31.61 -5.03
C LYS A 334 26.22 30.98 -4.32
N ASN A 335 25.07 31.66 -4.38
CA ASN A 335 23.80 31.17 -3.85
C ASN A 335 22.95 30.59 -4.98
N TYR A 336 22.33 29.44 -4.72
CA TYR A 336 21.40 28.76 -5.62
C TYR A 336 20.10 28.50 -4.87
N ILE A 337 18.97 28.61 -5.55
CA ILE A 337 17.66 28.24 -5.01
C ILE A 337 17.35 26.84 -5.54
N LEU A 338 17.05 25.92 -4.64
CA LEU A 338 16.80 24.51 -4.96
C LEU A 338 15.59 24.00 -4.19
N ASP A 339 14.96 22.97 -4.76
CA ASP A 339 14.07 22.06 -4.05
C ASP A 339 14.80 20.74 -3.75
N LEU A 340 14.30 19.99 -2.77
CA LEU A 340 14.82 18.69 -2.35
C LEU A 340 13.67 17.70 -2.15
N GLY A 341 13.78 16.52 -2.76
CA GLY A 341 12.89 15.38 -2.54
C GLY A 341 13.60 14.32 -1.69
N ILE A 342 12.95 13.88 -0.61
CA ILE A 342 13.48 12.92 0.35
C ILE A 342 12.52 11.75 0.49
N ASN A 343 13.05 10.53 0.41
CA ASN A 343 12.33 9.29 0.69
C ASN A 343 12.93 8.56 1.90
N HIS A 344 12.09 7.85 2.64
CA HIS A 344 12.43 7.01 3.78
C HIS A 344 12.40 5.54 3.38
N LEU A 345 13.56 4.98 3.03
CA LEU A 345 13.67 3.57 2.70
C LEU A 345 13.50 2.71 3.95
N GLU A 346 12.67 1.68 3.87
CA GLU A 346 12.53 0.72 4.95
C GLU A 346 13.68 -0.29 4.92
N VAL A 347 14.32 -0.47 6.06
CA VAL A 347 15.30 -1.52 6.29
C VAL A 347 14.74 -2.47 7.32
N GLN A 348 14.58 -3.72 6.92
CA GLN A 348 14.06 -4.78 7.77
C GLN A 348 14.99 -5.02 8.96
N ASP A 349 14.42 -5.30 10.13
CA ASP A 349 15.20 -5.77 11.26
C ASP A 349 15.71 -7.20 11.03
N LYS A 350 16.61 -7.67 11.88
CA LYS A 350 17.24 -8.99 11.73
C LYS A 350 16.28 -10.17 11.87
N ASN A 351 15.11 -9.97 12.50
CA ASN A 351 14.14 -11.03 12.77
C ASN A 351 12.98 -11.03 11.77
N ASN A 352 12.92 -10.06 10.85
CA ASN A 352 11.84 -9.86 9.90
C ASN A 352 10.47 -9.54 10.53
N GLU A 353 10.47 -9.00 11.76
CA GLU A 353 9.27 -8.66 12.52
C GLU A 353 8.92 -7.17 12.41
N GLY A 354 9.92 -6.33 12.19
CA GLY A 354 9.81 -4.88 12.09
C GLY A 354 10.79 -4.29 11.08
N PHE A 355 10.97 -2.97 11.17
CA PHE A 355 11.83 -2.19 10.29
C PHE A 355 12.21 -0.86 10.92
N TYR A 356 13.18 -0.20 10.32
CA TYR A 356 13.49 1.20 10.56
C TYR A 356 13.69 1.94 9.25
N ASN A 357 13.60 3.26 9.28
CA ASN A 357 13.76 4.06 8.07
C ASN A 357 15.19 4.57 7.92
N VAL A 358 15.67 4.60 6.69
CA VAL A 358 16.87 5.33 6.28
C VAL A 358 16.45 6.36 5.26
N GLY A 359 16.54 7.63 5.63
CA GLY A 359 16.29 8.74 4.71
C GLY A 359 17.32 8.77 3.59
N SER A 360 16.89 9.12 2.39
CA SER A 360 17.74 9.37 1.23
C SER A 360 17.22 10.58 0.47
N ILE A 361 18.10 11.48 0.09
CA ILE A 361 17.81 12.47 -0.97
C ILE A 361 17.64 11.67 -2.25
N VAL A 362 16.47 11.73 -2.88
CA VAL A 362 16.18 11.02 -4.13
C VAL A 362 16.18 11.95 -5.33
N GLU A 363 15.94 13.25 -5.11
CA GLU A 363 15.95 14.24 -6.18
C GLU A 363 16.30 15.64 -5.64
N LYS A 364 16.89 16.51 -6.47
CA LYS A 364 17.18 17.91 -6.17
C LYS A 364 17.09 18.80 -7.43
N GLY A 365 16.63 20.02 -7.29
CA GLY A 365 16.54 20.97 -8.42
C GLY A 365 15.19 21.67 -8.48
N ASP A 366 14.62 21.76 -9.67
CA ASP A 366 13.23 22.24 -9.86
C ASP A 366 12.27 21.06 -9.67
N LEU A 367 11.53 21.09 -8.56
CA LEU A 367 10.53 20.07 -8.21
C LEU A 367 9.12 20.65 -8.22
N SER A 368 8.88 21.70 -9.01
CA SER A 368 7.57 22.36 -9.13
C SER A 368 6.43 21.44 -9.58
N THR A 369 6.75 20.36 -10.29
CA THR A 369 5.78 19.34 -10.75
C THR A 369 5.68 18.11 -9.83
N PHE A 370 6.44 18.09 -8.73
CA PHE A 370 6.46 17.01 -7.75
C PHE A 370 5.78 17.41 -6.44
N TYR A 371 5.47 16.41 -5.62
CA TYR A 371 4.66 16.54 -4.41
C TYR A 371 5.36 15.86 -3.23
N GLY A 372 4.95 16.21 -2.01
CA GLY A 372 5.39 15.56 -0.78
C GLY A 372 4.19 15.16 0.08
N TYR A 373 4.31 14.05 0.81
CA TYR A 373 3.41 13.77 1.93
C TYR A 373 3.46 14.90 2.95
N ASP A 374 4.68 15.38 3.22
CA ASP A 374 4.94 16.64 3.92
C ASP A 374 5.74 17.58 3.01
N THR A 375 5.39 18.86 3.02
CA THR A 375 6.06 19.91 2.23
C THR A 375 6.39 21.10 3.12
N VAL A 376 7.60 21.63 2.99
CA VAL A 376 8.04 22.87 3.64
C VAL A 376 8.47 23.89 2.60
N ASP A 377 7.86 25.06 2.62
CA ASP A 377 8.40 26.25 1.94
C ASP A 377 9.59 26.81 2.72
N ALA A 378 10.79 26.57 2.21
CA ALA A 378 12.04 27.03 2.80
C ALA A 378 12.54 28.34 2.15
N THR A 379 11.66 29.19 1.64
CA THR A 379 12.03 30.49 1.09
C THR A 379 12.66 31.42 2.14
N GLY A 380 13.86 31.89 1.79
CA GLY A 380 14.70 32.70 2.68
C GLY A 380 15.44 31.87 3.73
N TYR A 381 15.20 30.56 3.82
CA TYR A 381 16.03 29.67 4.62
C TYR A 381 17.29 29.26 3.84
N ARG A 382 18.37 29.09 4.58
CA ARG A 382 19.59 28.43 4.13
C ARG A 382 19.64 27.03 4.71
N LEU A 383 20.02 26.08 3.89
CA LEU A 383 20.34 24.74 4.35
C LEU A 383 21.76 24.74 4.93
N ILE A 384 21.87 24.42 6.22
CA ILE A 384 23.13 24.37 6.96
C ILE A 384 23.40 22.94 7.39
N GLU A 385 24.61 22.47 7.09
CA GLU A 385 25.09 21.13 7.45
C GLU A 385 24.94 20.90 8.95
N GLY A 386 24.48 19.71 9.32
CA GLY A 386 24.35 19.30 10.71
C GLY A 386 25.70 19.11 11.39
N LYS A 387 25.87 19.66 12.60
CA LYS A 387 27.12 19.61 13.36
C LYS A 387 27.14 18.46 14.37
N VAL A 388 28.33 18.13 14.84
CA VAL A 388 28.54 17.23 15.99
C VAL A 388 28.61 18.04 17.26
N TYR A 389 27.85 17.63 18.27
CA TYR A 389 27.97 18.17 19.62
C TYR A 389 29.40 17.89 20.15
N PRO A 390 30.13 18.90 20.64
CA PRO A 390 31.56 18.79 20.90
C PRO A 390 31.93 17.86 22.07
N GLU A 391 31.02 17.67 23.04
CA GLU A 391 31.30 16.87 24.22
C GLU A 391 30.94 15.40 23.99
N LEU A 392 31.79 14.50 24.49
CA LEU A 392 31.53 13.07 24.52
C LEU A 392 30.51 12.76 25.61
N ILE A 393 29.41 12.11 25.25
CA ILE A 393 28.39 11.67 26.19
C ILE A 393 28.80 10.29 26.72
N THR A 394 28.75 10.09 28.04
CA THR A 394 29.29 8.85 28.62
C THR A 394 28.39 7.64 28.34
N SER A 395 27.07 7.84 28.28
CA SER A 395 26.09 6.75 28.08
C SER A 395 24.81 7.22 27.38
N PHE A 396 24.08 6.27 26.80
CA PHE A 396 22.77 6.56 26.20
C PHE A 396 21.76 7.11 27.22
N LYS A 397 21.84 6.67 28.48
CA LYS A 397 20.98 7.16 29.57
C LYS A 397 21.23 8.63 29.90
N GLU A 398 22.46 9.11 29.75
CA GLU A 398 22.75 10.54 29.88
C GLU A 398 22.20 11.33 28.69
N LEU A 399 22.38 10.83 27.47
CA LEU A 399 21.81 11.44 26.28
C LEU A 399 20.29 11.63 26.39
N GLN A 400 19.58 10.62 26.93
CA GLN A 400 18.12 10.70 27.15
C GLN A 400 17.69 11.81 28.11
N LYS A 401 18.58 12.30 28.99
CA LYS A 401 18.29 13.39 29.93
C LYS A 401 18.56 14.78 29.34
N MET A 402 19.24 14.86 28.20
CA MET A 402 19.59 16.12 27.57
C MET A 402 18.40 16.74 26.83
N ASP A 403 18.39 18.08 26.74
CA ASP A 403 17.45 18.80 25.89
C ASP A 403 17.89 18.75 24.42
N LEU A 404 17.47 17.70 23.72
CA LEU A 404 17.83 17.48 22.33
C LEU A 404 17.31 18.59 21.40
N TYR A 405 16.19 19.24 21.73
CA TYR A 405 15.67 20.37 20.94
C TYR A 405 16.59 21.58 21.03
N LYS A 406 17.19 21.83 22.21
CA LYS A 406 18.20 22.88 22.37
C LYS A 406 19.46 22.59 21.55
N LEU A 407 19.88 21.33 21.47
CA LEU A 407 20.99 20.90 20.62
C LEU A 407 20.68 21.14 19.14
N LEU A 408 19.51 20.71 18.67
CA LEU A 408 19.05 20.91 17.28
C LEU A 408 18.95 22.40 16.93
N LYS A 409 18.42 23.25 17.82
CA LYS A 409 18.38 24.72 17.65
C LYS A 409 19.76 25.36 17.54
N SER A 410 20.77 24.71 18.13
CA SER A 410 22.17 25.14 18.04
C SER A 410 22.88 24.56 16.79
N GLY A 411 22.16 23.80 15.96
CA GLY A 411 22.66 23.16 14.74
C GLY A 411 23.35 21.81 14.94
N TYR A 412 23.30 21.23 16.15
CA TYR A 412 23.87 19.92 16.43
C TYR A 412 22.86 18.82 16.11
N THR A 413 23.19 17.97 15.14
CA THR A 413 22.35 16.83 14.70
C THR A 413 23.07 15.48 14.89
N TYR A 414 24.30 15.50 15.41
CA TYR A 414 25.05 14.34 15.83
C TYR A 414 25.55 14.49 17.27
N VAL A 415 25.63 13.38 17.99
CA VAL A 415 26.31 13.26 19.28
C VAL A 415 27.25 12.07 19.26
N ARG A 416 28.31 12.12 20.07
CA ARG A 416 29.17 10.97 20.33
C ARG A 416 28.77 10.33 21.65
N VAL A 417 28.57 9.03 21.66
CA VAL A 417 28.24 8.27 22.88
C VAL A 417 29.30 7.17 23.06
N ALA A 418 29.97 7.16 24.22
CA ALA A 418 31.11 6.28 24.47
C ALA A 418 30.71 4.80 24.56
N ASP A 419 29.55 4.52 25.15
CA ASP A 419 29.01 3.17 25.37
C ASP A 419 27.62 3.05 24.75
N PHE A 420 27.58 3.06 23.41
CA PHE A 420 26.36 2.79 22.67
C PHE A 420 26.57 1.64 21.70
N THR A 421 25.97 0.51 22.02
CA THR A 421 25.88 -0.65 21.12
C THR A 421 24.42 -1.03 20.97
N GLN A 422 23.99 -1.27 19.74
CA GLN A 422 22.65 -1.78 19.46
C GLN A 422 22.67 -2.68 18.23
N LYS A 423 21.72 -3.62 18.19
CA LYS A 423 21.68 -4.65 17.13
C LYS A 423 21.35 -4.07 15.76
N ASP A 424 20.49 -3.05 15.70
CA ASP A 424 20.06 -2.35 14.49
C ASP A 424 20.56 -0.91 14.47
N LYS A 425 20.50 -0.22 13.33
CA LYS A 425 20.99 1.18 13.25
C LYS A 425 19.98 2.23 13.73
N ALA A 426 18.75 1.85 14.07
CA ALA A 426 17.69 2.79 14.43
C ALA A 426 17.87 3.38 15.83
N VAL A 427 17.77 4.70 15.97
CA VAL A 427 17.81 5.38 17.27
C VAL A 427 16.49 6.11 17.49
N SER A 428 15.83 5.91 18.63
CA SER A 428 14.52 6.51 18.94
C SER A 428 14.56 7.98 19.35
N LEU A 429 15.75 8.56 19.49
CA LEU A 429 15.96 9.96 19.83
C LEU A 429 16.19 10.78 18.54
N PRO A 430 15.70 12.05 18.48
CA PRO A 430 15.80 12.93 17.30
C PRO A 430 17.21 13.49 17.06
N ILE A 431 18.23 12.66 17.19
CA ILE A 431 19.63 13.01 16.96
C ILE A 431 20.42 11.77 16.56
N ASN A 432 21.27 11.88 15.54
CA ASN A 432 22.10 10.76 15.12
C ASN A 432 23.19 10.48 16.17
N ILE A 433 23.52 9.21 16.37
CA ILE A 433 24.57 8.79 17.30
C ILE A 433 25.79 8.33 16.51
N LEU A 434 26.97 8.81 16.89
CA LEU A 434 28.26 8.37 16.40
C LEU A 434 28.95 7.56 17.50
N ASP A 435 29.57 6.44 17.12
CA ASP A 435 30.57 5.80 17.98
C ASP A 435 31.74 6.77 18.22
N LYS A 436 32.47 6.60 19.33
CA LYS A 436 33.48 7.55 19.84
C LYS A 436 34.49 7.96 18.76
N ASP A 437 34.95 7.00 17.95
CA ASP A 437 36.01 7.18 16.96
C ASP A 437 35.45 7.34 15.53
N GLN A 438 34.11 7.30 15.38
CA GLN A 438 33.50 7.32 14.06
C GLN A 438 33.60 8.70 13.41
N LYS A 439 34.06 8.76 12.16
CA LYS A 439 34.02 10.00 11.40
C LYS A 439 32.58 10.39 11.07
N VAL A 440 32.28 11.69 11.11
CA VAL A 440 31.00 12.20 10.64
C VAL A 440 30.86 11.84 9.16
N PRO A 441 29.72 11.27 8.73
CA PRO A 441 29.44 11.15 7.30
C PRO A 441 29.55 12.55 6.68
N GLY A 442 30.39 12.71 5.67
CA GLY A 442 30.45 13.99 4.95
C GLY A 442 29.08 14.26 4.34
N PHE A 443 28.41 15.33 4.76
CA PHE A 443 27.10 15.66 4.22
C PHE A 443 27.23 16.67 3.08
N TYR A 444 26.94 16.20 1.87
CA TYR A 444 26.71 17.04 0.71
C TYR A 444 25.25 16.95 0.33
N VAL A 445 24.65 18.04 -0.15
CA VAL A 445 23.28 18.04 -0.69
C VAL A 445 23.31 17.33 -2.05
N ASN A 446 23.33 16.01 -2.01
CA ASN A 446 23.47 15.15 -3.18
C ASN A 446 22.54 13.94 -3.11
N ILE A 447 22.10 13.47 -4.28
CA ILE A 447 21.27 12.29 -4.42
C ILE A 447 21.99 11.08 -3.83
N GLY A 448 21.24 10.23 -3.11
CA GLY A 448 21.73 9.04 -2.41
C GLY A 448 22.24 9.31 -0.98
N ASN A 449 22.46 10.57 -0.58
CA ASN A 449 22.93 10.88 0.76
C ASN A 449 21.80 10.83 1.79
N ASN A 450 22.14 10.40 3.02
CA ASN A 450 21.25 10.50 4.18
C ASN A 450 21.05 11.98 4.55
N PRO A 451 19.82 12.53 4.48
CA PRO A 451 19.58 13.94 4.77
C PRO A 451 19.70 14.20 6.27
N ASN A 452 20.68 15.04 6.66
CA ASN A 452 20.89 15.42 8.04
C ASN A 452 21.44 16.86 8.17
N PHE A 453 20.56 17.83 8.37
CA PHE A 453 20.88 19.26 8.30
C PHE A 453 19.85 20.09 9.07
N VAL A 454 20.07 21.41 9.14
CA VAL A 454 19.10 22.36 9.68
C VAL A 454 18.77 23.45 8.66
N LEU A 455 17.55 23.99 8.74
CA LEU A 455 17.14 25.17 7.96
C LEU A 455 17.22 26.40 8.84
N GLN A 456 18.06 27.35 8.43
CA GLN A 456 18.32 28.60 9.15
C GLN A 456 17.80 29.80 8.37
N LYS A 457 17.07 30.69 9.05
CA LYS A 457 16.64 31.98 8.52
C LYS A 457 16.99 33.08 9.51
N ASP A 458 17.63 34.13 9.02
CA ASP A 458 18.05 35.29 9.84
C ASP A 458 18.82 34.90 11.11
N GLY A 459 19.72 33.91 10.98
CA GLY A 459 20.53 33.38 12.09
C GLY A 459 19.80 32.40 13.02
N THR A 460 18.48 32.27 12.89
CA THR A 460 17.65 31.39 13.72
C THR A 460 17.41 30.05 13.01
N VAL A 461 17.58 28.95 13.75
CA VAL A 461 17.31 27.60 13.25
C VAL A 461 15.89 27.19 13.62
N ASP A 462 15.03 27.05 12.60
CA ASP A 462 13.59 26.80 12.80
C ASP A 462 13.18 25.37 12.47
N TYR A 463 13.94 24.69 11.62
CA TYR A 463 13.70 23.30 11.28
C TYR A 463 15.00 22.50 11.39
N ALA A 464 14.88 21.27 11.86
CA ALA A 464 15.90 20.25 11.71
C ALA A 464 15.37 19.14 10.79
N VAL A 465 16.27 18.57 10.00
CA VAL A 465 16.05 17.34 9.26
C VAL A 465 17.03 16.31 9.80
N VAL A 466 16.51 15.26 10.42
CA VAL A 466 17.32 14.18 11.02
C VAL A 466 16.91 12.87 10.37
N ASN A 467 17.85 12.21 9.68
CA ASN A 467 17.58 11.00 8.90
C ASN A 467 16.42 11.21 7.89
N GLY A 468 16.34 12.40 7.30
CA GLY A 468 15.26 12.80 6.39
C GLY A 468 13.93 13.15 7.06
N PHE A 469 13.77 12.98 8.37
CA PHE A 469 12.54 13.39 9.08
C PHE A 469 12.56 14.87 9.44
N LEU A 470 11.44 15.56 9.21
CA LEU A 470 11.30 16.97 9.53
C LEU A 470 10.92 17.15 11.01
N ILE A 471 11.59 18.09 11.67
CA ILE A 471 11.29 18.53 13.02
C ILE A 471 11.12 20.05 12.98
N ASN A 472 9.92 20.54 13.27
CA ASN A 472 9.66 21.97 13.45
C ASN A 472 10.11 22.38 14.87
N LEU A 473 11.18 23.15 14.98
CA LEU A 473 11.77 23.52 16.27
C LEU A 473 11.04 24.70 16.94
N LYS A 474 10.15 25.38 16.21
CA LYS A 474 9.26 26.41 16.75
C LYS A 474 8.05 25.78 17.45
N THR A 475 7.34 24.89 16.75
CA THR A 475 6.11 24.26 17.28
C THR A 475 6.36 22.94 18.01
N LYS A 476 7.54 22.33 17.83
CA LYS A 476 7.88 20.95 18.23
C LYS A 476 7.06 19.87 17.52
N GLU A 477 6.32 20.23 16.48
CA GLU A 477 5.64 19.25 15.62
C GLU A 477 6.66 18.48 14.79
N SER A 478 6.49 17.16 14.71
CA SER A 478 7.38 16.30 13.94
C SER A 478 6.71 14.96 13.61
N ASN A 479 7.07 14.41 12.46
CA ASN A 479 6.78 13.04 12.05
C ASN A 479 7.95 12.07 12.34
N PHE A 480 8.95 12.50 13.11
CA PHE A 480 10.17 11.76 13.39
C PHE A 480 9.90 10.33 13.89
N LYS A 481 10.55 9.36 13.27
CA LYS A 481 10.47 7.94 13.64
C LYS A 481 11.78 7.44 14.23
N ASN A 482 12.88 7.64 13.52
CA ASN A 482 14.19 7.21 13.98
C ASN A 482 15.33 8.07 13.39
N ALA A 483 16.39 8.18 14.17
CA ALA A 483 17.71 8.62 13.74
C ALA A 483 18.57 7.37 13.45
N ILE A 484 19.82 7.61 13.07
CA ILE A 484 20.77 6.56 12.69
C ILE A 484 21.95 6.53 13.67
N PHE A 485 22.30 5.32 14.08
CA PHE A 485 23.55 4.99 14.72
C PHE A 485 24.62 4.67 13.67
N TYR A 486 25.71 5.42 13.75
CA TYR A 486 26.92 5.26 12.96
C TYR A 486 28.01 4.69 13.87
N GLY A 487 28.02 3.36 14.02
CA GLY A 487 29.07 2.61 14.70
C GLY A 487 29.56 1.45 13.83
N LYS A 488 30.60 0.76 14.31
CA LYS A 488 31.13 -0.45 13.67
C LYS A 488 30.21 -1.65 13.85
#